data_AF-A0A2I0GXZ5-F1
#
_entry.id   AF-A0A2I0GXZ5-F1
#
_cell.length_a   1.000
_cell.length_b   1.000
_cell.length_c   1.000
_cell.angle_alpha   90.00
_cell.angle_beta   90.00
_cell.angle_gamma   90.00
#
_symmetry.space_group_name_H-M   'P 1'
#
loop_
_entity.id
_entity.type
_entity.pdbx_description
1 polymer ?
#
loop_
_entity_poly.entity_id
_entity_poly.type
_entity_poly.pdbx_seq_one_letter_code
_entity_poly.pdbx_strand_id
1 'polypeptide(L)'
;MTLPVLKSTSLISIILLATTACAQPSSADAKSNKVTQSTTSSQATQTVSAAVDKRLRQILTQAGIKTQITSIVPSKLPNMYKVNLAGQLPLHITEDGRYVIQGELQKNPSKQVVTKTPLRSTSAQVGEPVSTSVKSDMLANMAALKNMSAKTPFFYTAVPGIIWGAMLEGVPFLLSDDAQYITDGEISVIENGQFIGLDENFEKRKNQSVFASLDKSQLITYPATTTERAVIYVADDVNCPYCRRLHQQVPSLNAKGVTVNVIGYPIYEASPKQMRGIWCQADEDSRRQAFDKAMLQGEMTPASASCTVDHVTPNREKAAGLAVMATPAIYREDGVLYQASFESPEFLEFLGVE
;
A
#
# COMPACT_ATOMS: atom_id res chain seq x y z
N MET A 1 11.40 68.56 -36.34
CA MET A 1 12.81 68.24 -36.66
C MET A 1 13.01 66.76 -36.32
N THR A 2 13.46 65.86 -37.20
CA THR A 2 13.58 65.90 -38.69
C THR A 2 13.67 64.46 -39.24
N LEU A 3 13.12 64.20 -40.43
CA LEU A 3 13.23 62.95 -41.23
C LEU A 3 14.57 62.90 -42.04
N PRO A 4 14.94 61.89 -42.89
CA PRO A 4 14.19 60.82 -43.62
C PRO A 4 14.67 59.38 -43.25
N VAL A 5 14.57 58.24 -43.98
CA VAL A 5 14.38 57.82 -45.41
C VAL A 5 13.62 56.45 -45.43
N LEU A 6 12.46 56.27 -46.07
CA LEU A 6 12.15 55.94 -47.49
C LEU A 6 12.67 54.57 -48.03
N LYS A 7 11.79 53.64 -48.44
CA LYS A 7 11.34 53.30 -49.83
C LYS A 7 10.41 52.05 -49.76
N SER A 8 9.51 51.70 -50.70
CA SER A 8 8.86 52.39 -51.85
C SER A 8 7.76 51.47 -52.47
N THR A 9 6.65 52.05 -53.00
CA THR A 9 5.73 51.53 -54.07
C THR A 9 5.01 50.15 -53.88
N SER A 10 3.69 49.94 -54.10
CA SER A 10 2.73 50.31 -55.18
C SER A 10 2.95 49.52 -56.50
N LEU A 11 1.94 49.10 -57.29
CA LEU A 11 0.48 49.40 -57.42
C LEU A 11 -0.26 48.30 -58.24
N ILE A 12 -1.62 48.31 -58.30
CA ILE A 12 -2.53 47.73 -59.34
C ILE A 12 -2.67 46.16 -59.38
N SER A 13 -3.84 45.49 -59.36
CA SER A 13 -5.06 45.45 -60.24
C SER A 13 -4.87 44.65 -61.56
N ILE A 14 -5.82 43.90 -62.18
CA ILE A 14 -7.28 43.68 -62.02
C ILE A 14 -7.77 42.44 -62.86
N ILE A 15 -9.04 41.98 -62.75
CA ILE A 15 -9.81 41.06 -63.69
C ILE A 15 -9.34 39.58 -63.83
N LEU A 16 -10.13 38.54 -64.23
CA LEU A 16 -11.56 38.13 -64.10
C LEU A 16 -11.77 36.74 -64.80
N LEU A 17 -12.82 35.95 -64.47
CA LEU A 17 -13.39 34.81 -65.24
C LEU A 17 -12.53 33.51 -65.43
N ALA A 18 -13.07 32.29 -65.64
CA ALA A 18 -14.39 31.69 -65.32
C ALA A 18 -14.39 30.16 -65.61
N THR A 19 -15.22 29.38 -64.87
CA THR A 19 -15.81 28.04 -65.21
C THR A 19 -14.86 26.87 -65.59
N THR A 20 -15.09 25.61 -65.22
CA THR A 20 -16.27 24.88 -64.69
C THR A 20 -16.00 24.40 -63.23
N ALA A 21 -16.54 23.33 -62.59
CA ALA A 21 -17.42 22.20 -62.95
C ALA A 21 -18.29 21.74 -61.75
N CYS A 22 -18.85 20.52 -61.80
CA CYS A 22 -20.02 20.10 -61.00
C CYS A 22 -19.74 19.06 -59.90
N ALA A 23 -20.43 19.25 -58.76
CA ALA A 23 -21.15 18.27 -57.93
C ALA A 23 -20.52 16.94 -57.44
N GLN A 24 -20.37 16.83 -56.10
CA GLN A 24 -21.16 15.99 -55.15
C GLN A 24 -21.75 14.60 -55.57
N PRO A 25 -22.08 13.68 -54.62
CA PRO A 25 -21.81 13.64 -53.16
C PRO A 25 -21.43 12.24 -52.57
N SER A 26 -21.30 12.21 -51.23
CA SER A 26 -21.62 11.07 -50.32
C SER A 26 -20.51 10.11 -49.83
N SER A 27 -20.82 9.51 -48.68
CA SER A 27 -20.00 8.78 -47.70
C SER A 27 -19.57 7.35 -48.07
N ALA A 28 -18.38 6.95 -47.62
CA ALA A 28 -18.01 5.55 -47.34
C ALA A 28 -16.88 5.47 -46.29
N ASP A 29 -16.71 4.30 -45.67
CA ASP A 29 -15.79 4.04 -44.56
C ASP A 29 -14.29 3.85 -44.93
N ALA A 30 -13.47 3.87 -43.88
CA ALA A 30 -12.39 2.90 -43.59
C ALA A 30 -10.91 3.36 -43.59
N LYS A 31 -10.31 3.15 -42.41
CA LYS A 31 -8.93 2.67 -42.13
C LYS A 31 -7.70 3.58 -42.38
N SER A 32 -7.01 3.79 -41.26
CA SER A 32 -5.56 3.54 -41.10
C SER A 32 -4.56 4.44 -41.86
N ASN A 33 -4.14 5.53 -41.20
CA ASN A 33 -2.79 6.06 -41.39
C ASN A 33 -1.82 5.53 -40.33
N LYS A 34 -0.68 5.00 -40.77
CA LYS A 34 0.42 4.56 -39.89
C LYS A 34 1.06 5.78 -39.23
N VAL A 35 1.18 5.79 -37.91
CA VAL A 35 2.22 6.56 -37.22
C VAL A 35 3.44 5.65 -37.06
N THR A 36 4.56 6.04 -37.64
CA THR A 36 5.81 5.28 -37.58
C THR A 36 6.43 5.38 -36.18
N GLN A 37 6.09 4.43 -35.29
CA GLN A 37 6.81 4.26 -34.04
C GLN A 37 8.26 3.80 -34.33
N SER A 38 9.22 4.62 -33.94
CA SER A 38 10.65 4.27 -33.96
C SER A 38 10.95 3.27 -32.84
N THR A 39 10.89 1.98 -33.16
CA THR A 39 11.31 0.90 -32.25
C THR A 39 12.83 0.91 -32.06
N THR A 40 13.27 1.31 -30.87
CA THR A 40 14.64 1.08 -30.38
C THR A 40 14.59 0.37 -29.02
N SER A 41 14.20 -0.90 -29.05
CA SER A 41 14.41 -1.83 -27.93
C SER A 41 15.91 -2.05 -27.72
N SER A 42 16.52 -1.25 -26.85
CA SER A 42 17.93 -1.35 -26.50
C SER A 42 18.09 -1.37 -24.98
N GLN A 43 18.39 -2.56 -24.44
CA GLN A 43 18.93 -2.71 -23.08
C GLN A 43 20.43 -2.36 -23.07
N ALA A 44 20.75 -1.14 -23.52
CA ALA A 44 22.06 -0.55 -23.25
C ALA A 44 22.22 -0.32 -21.75
N THR A 45 23.44 -0.49 -21.24
CA THR A 45 23.80 -0.21 -19.84
C THR A 45 23.53 1.26 -19.51
N GLN A 46 22.38 1.56 -18.92
CA GLN A 46 22.00 2.92 -18.57
C GLN A 46 22.96 3.47 -17.51
N THR A 47 23.89 4.33 -17.93
CA THR A 47 24.75 5.07 -17.02
C THR A 47 23.94 6.16 -16.33
N VAL A 48 24.13 6.33 -15.02
CA VAL A 48 23.47 7.41 -14.28
C VAL A 48 24.03 8.74 -14.78
N SER A 49 23.15 9.69 -15.09
CA SER A 49 23.60 11.01 -15.55
C SER A 49 24.30 11.75 -14.41
N ALA A 50 25.33 12.54 -14.73
CA ALA A 50 26.07 13.32 -13.73
C ALA A 50 25.17 14.31 -12.95
N ALA A 51 24.05 14.73 -13.54
CA ALA A 51 23.03 15.53 -12.87
C ALA A 51 22.26 14.74 -11.80
N VAL A 52 21.87 13.49 -12.10
CA VAL A 52 21.15 12.62 -11.15
C VAL A 52 22.09 12.14 -10.04
N ASP A 53 23.32 11.70 -10.36
CA ASP A 53 24.31 11.32 -9.33
C ASP A 53 24.60 12.49 -8.38
N LYS A 54 24.83 13.70 -8.90
CA LYS A 54 25.01 14.90 -8.08
C LYS A 54 23.78 15.23 -7.23
N ARG A 55 22.56 15.16 -7.79
CA ARG A 55 21.30 15.41 -7.04
C ARG A 55 21.14 14.42 -5.90
N LEU A 56 21.26 13.13 -6.16
CA LEU A 56 21.04 12.08 -5.16
C LEU A 56 22.10 12.12 -4.04
N ARG A 57 23.38 12.40 -4.37
CA ARG A 57 24.41 12.65 -3.35
C ARG A 57 24.05 13.84 -2.46
N GLN A 58 23.63 14.96 -3.05
CA GLN A 58 23.26 16.16 -2.30
C GLN A 58 22.07 15.88 -1.36
N ILE A 59 21.01 15.25 -1.86
CA ILE A 59 19.82 14.91 -1.07
C ILE A 59 20.18 14.00 0.11
N LEU A 60 20.95 12.94 -0.13
CA LEU A 60 21.34 11.99 0.92
C LEU A 60 22.25 12.63 1.98
N THR A 61 23.21 13.47 1.58
CA THR A 61 24.04 14.22 2.54
C THR A 61 23.23 15.25 3.34
N GLN A 62 22.25 15.92 2.72
CA GLN A 62 21.31 16.80 3.43
C GLN A 62 20.44 16.01 4.42
N ALA A 63 19.94 14.84 4.02
CA ALA A 63 19.21 13.89 4.88
C ALA A 63 20.09 13.16 5.93
N GLY A 64 21.33 13.60 6.14
CA GLY A 64 22.18 13.13 7.24
C GLY A 64 23.00 11.87 6.95
N ILE A 65 23.02 11.35 5.72
CA ILE A 65 23.90 10.22 5.34
C ILE A 65 25.36 10.71 5.32
N LYS A 66 26.09 10.35 6.37
CA LYS A 66 27.52 10.64 6.55
C LYS A 66 28.44 9.59 5.92
N THR A 67 27.91 8.41 5.60
CA THR A 67 28.65 7.30 5.00
C THR A 67 29.07 7.63 3.57
N GLN A 68 30.29 7.23 3.17
CA GLN A 68 30.78 7.47 1.81
C GLN A 68 29.93 6.73 0.77
N ILE A 69 29.27 7.49 -0.11
CA ILE A 69 28.59 6.96 -1.30
C ILE A 69 29.65 6.56 -2.33
N THR A 70 29.91 5.25 -2.48
CA THR A 70 30.95 4.73 -3.37
C THR A 70 30.53 4.78 -4.83
N SER A 71 29.25 4.54 -5.12
CA SER A 71 28.67 4.59 -6.47
C SER A 71 27.15 4.73 -6.44
N ILE A 72 26.59 5.27 -7.53
CA ILE A 72 25.15 5.29 -7.81
C ILE A 72 24.96 4.65 -9.19
N VAL A 73 24.10 3.62 -9.26
CA VAL A 73 23.80 2.84 -10.47
C VAL A 73 22.29 2.61 -10.60
N PRO A 74 21.72 2.23 -11.76
CA PRO A 74 20.31 1.85 -11.83
C PRO A 74 19.98 0.69 -10.89
N SER A 75 18.82 0.76 -10.25
CA SER A 75 18.28 -0.32 -9.41
C SER A 75 17.82 -1.52 -10.27
N LYS A 76 17.52 -2.64 -9.61
CA LYS A 76 16.69 -3.71 -10.20
C LYS A 76 15.20 -3.53 -9.90
N LEU A 77 14.86 -2.70 -8.91
CA LEU A 77 13.49 -2.19 -8.72
C LEU A 77 13.20 -1.09 -9.78
N PRO A 78 11.98 -1.03 -10.34
CA PRO A 78 11.59 0.03 -11.26
C PRO A 78 11.79 1.45 -10.71
N ASN A 79 12.21 2.38 -11.57
CA ASN A 79 12.28 3.83 -11.32
C ASN A 79 13.16 4.25 -10.13
N MET A 80 14.12 3.41 -9.75
CA MET A 80 15.07 3.65 -8.65
C MET A 80 16.54 3.51 -9.08
N TYR A 81 17.43 4.02 -8.23
CA TYR A 81 18.87 3.89 -8.30
C TYR A 81 19.39 3.15 -7.06
N LYS A 82 20.30 2.17 -7.24
CA LYS A 82 21.05 1.56 -6.13
C LYS A 82 22.24 2.47 -5.81
N VAL A 83 22.25 2.99 -4.59
CA VAL A 83 23.31 3.79 -3.97
C VAL A 83 24.11 2.87 -3.06
N ASN A 84 25.37 2.65 -3.41
CA ASN A 84 26.26 1.81 -2.62
C ASN A 84 26.97 2.66 -1.56
N LEU A 85 26.90 2.22 -0.30
CA LEU A 85 27.50 2.88 0.86
C LEU A 85 28.70 2.08 1.36
N ALA A 86 29.77 2.76 1.76
CA ALA A 86 30.96 2.10 2.30
C ALA A 86 30.66 1.39 3.63
N GLY A 87 30.70 0.06 3.64
CA GLY A 87 30.52 -0.75 4.85
C GLY A 87 29.07 -0.85 5.37
N GLN A 88 28.08 -0.50 4.55
CA GLN A 88 26.65 -0.55 4.92
C GLN A 88 25.81 -1.20 3.82
N LEU A 89 24.60 -1.65 4.18
CA LEU A 89 23.59 -2.05 3.20
C LEU A 89 23.29 -0.88 2.24
N PRO A 90 23.03 -1.16 0.95
CA PRO A 90 22.74 -0.12 -0.02
C PRO A 90 21.38 0.52 0.22
N LEU A 91 21.19 1.69 -0.38
CA LEU A 91 19.90 2.35 -0.49
C LEU A 91 19.39 2.26 -1.93
N HIS A 92 18.11 1.99 -2.11
CA HIS A 92 17.41 2.06 -3.38
C HIS A 92 16.52 3.30 -3.34
N ILE A 93 16.83 4.32 -4.15
CA ILE A 93 16.23 5.66 -4.09
C ILE A 93 15.55 6.04 -5.41
N THR A 94 14.38 6.68 -5.35
CA THR A 94 13.71 7.24 -6.53
C THR A 94 14.52 8.40 -7.14
N GLU A 95 14.33 8.70 -8.43
CA GLU A 95 15.12 9.74 -9.12
C GLU A 95 15.00 11.11 -8.45
N ASP A 96 13.81 11.46 -7.95
CA ASP A 96 13.52 12.71 -7.23
C ASP A 96 14.16 12.78 -5.83
N GLY A 97 14.62 11.65 -5.29
CA GLY A 97 15.18 11.51 -3.95
C GLY A 97 14.16 11.34 -2.83
N ARG A 98 12.85 11.25 -3.12
CA ARG A 98 11.78 11.24 -2.10
C ARG A 98 11.64 9.90 -1.38
N TYR A 99 11.71 8.77 -2.08
CA TYR A 99 11.45 7.44 -1.51
C TYR A 99 12.72 6.60 -1.50
N VAL A 100 12.99 5.96 -0.37
CA VAL A 100 14.20 5.18 -0.09
C VAL A 100 13.81 3.82 0.48
N ILE A 101 14.39 2.75 -0.07
CA ILE A 101 14.34 1.41 0.50
C ILE A 101 15.76 1.00 0.88
N GLN A 102 16.00 0.64 2.14
CA GLN A 102 17.28 0.11 2.58
C GLN A 102 17.24 -1.41 2.58
N GLY A 103 18.25 -2.06 2.00
CA GLY A 103 18.33 -3.53 1.94
C GLY A 103 18.91 -4.05 0.63
N GLU A 104 19.20 -5.34 0.57
CA GLU A 104 19.59 -6.00 -0.68
C GLU A 104 18.39 -6.58 -1.42
N LEU A 105 18.50 -6.67 -2.75
CA LEU A 105 17.44 -7.21 -3.61
C LEU A 105 17.67 -8.69 -3.89
N GLN A 106 16.81 -9.53 -3.32
CA GLN A 106 16.78 -10.95 -3.63
C GLN A 106 16.12 -11.17 -4.99
N LYS A 107 16.75 -11.95 -5.86
CA LYS A 107 16.13 -12.37 -7.12
C LYS A 107 15.13 -13.50 -6.84
N ASN A 108 13.90 -13.35 -7.32
CA ASN A 108 12.90 -14.42 -7.28
C ASN A 108 13.43 -15.66 -8.06
N PRO A 109 13.47 -16.86 -7.45
CA PRO A 109 13.94 -18.08 -8.11
C PRO A 109 12.95 -18.66 -9.13
N SER A 110 11.73 -18.14 -9.19
CA SER A 110 10.71 -18.52 -10.18
C SER A 110 11.15 -18.13 -11.60
N LYS A 111 10.68 -18.88 -12.60
CA LYS A 111 10.77 -18.43 -13.99
C LYS A 111 9.71 -17.37 -14.25
N GLN A 112 10.10 -16.24 -14.85
CA GLN A 112 9.15 -15.27 -15.36
C GLN A 112 8.36 -15.91 -16.51
N VAL A 113 7.04 -15.98 -16.37
CA VAL A 113 6.10 -16.52 -17.37
C VAL A 113 5.20 -15.44 -17.94
N VAL A 114 4.83 -14.44 -17.13
CA VAL A 114 4.22 -13.19 -17.60
C VAL A 114 5.32 -12.16 -17.80
N THR A 115 5.63 -11.86 -19.06
CA THR A 115 6.65 -10.89 -19.49
C THR A 115 6.09 -9.50 -19.79
N LYS A 116 4.76 -9.36 -19.80
CA LYS A 116 4.07 -8.08 -19.95
C LYS A 116 4.20 -7.29 -18.64
N THR A 117 4.91 -6.17 -18.65
CA THR A 117 4.86 -5.20 -17.56
C THR A 117 3.41 -4.69 -17.39
N PRO A 118 2.84 -4.66 -16.18
CA PRO A 118 1.54 -4.06 -15.95
C PRO A 118 1.58 -2.55 -16.23
N LEU A 119 0.41 -1.92 -16.37
CA LEU A 119 0.35 -0.46 -16.30
C LEU A 119 0.70 -0.06 -14.86
N ARG A 120 1.79 0.69 -14.69
CA ARG A 120 2.30 1.11 -13.39
C ARG A 120 1.27 1.96 -12.63
N SER A 121 1.27 1.82 -11.32
CA SER A 121 0.40 2.58 -10.42
C SER A 121 0.60 4.09 -10.56
N THR A 122 -0.51 4.82 -10.41
CA THR A 122 -0.52 6.27 -10.19
C THR A 122 -0.57 6.57 -8.69
N SER A 123 -0.23 7.81 -8.30
CA SER A 123 -0.36 8.28 -6.91
C SER A 123 -1.78 8.19 -6.36
N ALA A 124 -2.80 8.20 -7.24
CA ALA A 124 -4.19 7.98 -6.85
C ALA A 124 -4.42 6.57 -6.27
N GLN A 125 -3.63 5.57 -6.64
CA GLN A 125 -3.83 4.17 -6.25
C GLN A 125 -3.07 3.74 -4.99
N VAL A 126 -2.33 4.65 -4.36
CA VAL A 126 -1.46 4.33 -3.21
C VAL A 126 -2.27 3.77 -2.04
N GLY A 127 -1.92 2.57 -1.58
CA GLY A 127 -2.65 1.85 -0.53
C GLY A 127 -3.93 1.15 -1.02
N GLU A 128 -4.24 1.15 -2.32
CA GLU A 128 -5.30 0.31 -2.90
C GLU A 128 -4.78 -1.12 -3.15
N PRO A 129 -5.61 -2.16 -2.99
CA PRO A 129 -5.25 -3.52 -3.36
C PRO A 129 -4.94 -3.61 -4.86
N VAL A 130 -3.93 -4.40 -5.25
CA VAL A 130 -3.66 -4.61 -6.68
C VAL A 130 -4.83 -5.34 -7.35
N SER A 131 -5.14 -4.96 -8.60
CA SER A 131 -6.28 -5.53 -9.31
C SER A 131 -6.12 -7.04 -9.53
N THR A 132 -7.25 -7.76 -9.65
CA THR A 132 -7.27 -9.23 -9.76
C THR A 132 -6.39 -9.77 -10.89
N SER A 133 -6.30 -9.06 -12.02
CA SER A 133 -5.40 -9.40 -13.12
C SER A 133 -3.94 -9.23 -12.75
N VAL A 134 -3.54 -8.08 -12.18
CA VAL A 134 -2.17 -7.85 -11.70
C VAL A 134 -1.77 -8.87 -10.64
N LYS A 135 -2.67 -9.18 -9.69
CA LYS A 135 -2.44 -10.24 -8.68
C LYS A 135 -2.23 -11.61 -9.32
N SER A 136 -3.00 -11.97 -10.35
CA SER A 136 -2.85 -13.22 -11.09
C SER A 136 -1.52 -13.28 -11.86
N ASP A 137 -1.16 -12.20 -12.56
CA ASP A 137 0.07 -12.10 -13.33
C ASP A 137 1.32 -12.19 -12.43
N MET A 138 1.30 -11.49 -11.29
CA MET A 138 2.34 -11.54 -10.25
C MET A 138 2.47 -12.95 -9.65
N LEU A 139 1.36 -13.60 -9.28
CA LEU A 139 1.37 -14.94 -8.69
C LEU A 139 1.87 -16.00 -9.68
N ALA A 140 1.57 -15.88 -10.97
CA ALA A 140 2.14 -16.73 -12.01
C ALA A 140 3.67 -16.63 -12.06
N ASN A 141 4.22 -15.42 -11.90
CA ASN A 141 5.67 -15.18 -11.78
C ASN A 141 6.27 -15.58 -10.42
N MET A 142 5.48 -16.07 -9.45
CA MET A 142 5.95 -16.46 -8.11
C MET A 142 5.82 -17.96 -7.82
N ALA A 143 5.67 -18.80 -8.85
CA ALA A 143 5.41 -20.24 -8.72
C ALA A 143 6.42 -21.08 -7.89
N ALA A 144 7.64 -20.58 -7.62
CA ALA A 144 8.60 -21.24 -6.72
C ALA A 144 8.49 -20.81 -5.25
N LEU A 145 7.74 -19.74 -4.94
CA LEU A 145 7.61 -19.16 -3.61
C LEU A 145 6.41 -19.76 -2.87
N LYS A 146 6.67 -20.83 -2.10
CA LYS A 146 5.64 -21.65 -1.42
C LYS A 146 4.68 -20.86 -0.52
N ASN A 147 5.10 -19.70 -0.01
CA ASN A 147 4.30 -18.85 0.90
C ASN A 147 3.42 -17.83 0.15
N MET A 148 3.47 -17.79 -1.19
CA MET A 148 2.69 -16.89 -2.04
C MET A 148 1.45 -17.62 -2.57
N SER A 149 0.28 -16.97 -2.48
CA SER A 149 -1.00 -17.57 -2.87
C SER A 149 -2.04 -16.52 -3.25
N ALA A 150 -3.21 -16.98 -3.71
CA ALA A 150 -4.38 -16.12 -3.92
C ALA A 150 -4.81 -15.35 -2.65
N LYS A 151 -4.40 -15.80 -1.45
CA LYS A 151 -4.69 -15.15 -0.16
C LYS A 151 -3.68 -14.06 0.21
N THR A 152 -2.48 -14.06 -0.37
CA THR A 152 -1.44 -13.05 -0.10
C THR A 152 -1.96 -11.64 -0.44
N PRO A 153 -2.02 -10.69 0.50
CA PRO A 153 -2.34 -9.30 0.21
C PRO A 153 -1.23 -8.64 -0.62
N PHE A 154 -1.62 -7.78 -1.55
CA PHE A 154 -0.72 -6.95 -2.36
C PHE A 154 -1.35 -5.57 -2.55
N PHE A 155 -0.59 -4.50 -2.35
CA PHE A 155 -1.04 -3.11 -2.43
C PHE A 155 -0.09 -2.26 -3.29
N TYR A 156 -0.62 -1.29 -4.04
CA TYR A 156 0.20 -0.35 -4.79
C TYR A 156 0.89 0.65 -3.84
N THR A 157 2.20 0.83 -4.00
CA THR A 157 2.97 1.82 -3.23
C THR A 157 3.04 3.17 -3.95
N ALA A 158 3.55 4.19 -3.26
CA ALA A 158 3.84 5.50 -3.85
C ALA A 158 5.01 5.52 -4.85
N VAL A 159 5.77 4.42 -4.98
CA VAL A 159 6.81 4.26 -6.00
C VAL A 159 6.24 3.44 -7.17
N PRO A 160 6.00 4.04 -8.36
CA PRO A 160 5.38 3.33 -9.48
C PRO A 160 6.19 2.12 -9.91
N GLY A 161 5.56 0.95 -9.93
CA GLY A 161 6.23 -0.33 -10.25
C GLY A 161 6.88 -1.05 -9.06
N ILE A 162 6.69 -0.54 -7.84
CA ILE A 162 6.93 -1.29 -6.60
C ILE A 162 5.59 -1.60 -5.95
N ILE A 163 5.40 -2.86 -5.62
CA ILE A 163 4.25 -3.40 -4.90
C ILE A 163 4.71 -3.74 -3.47
N TRP A 164 3.82 -3.56 -2.50
CA TRP A 164 3.97 -4.05 -1.13
C TRP A 164 3.10 -5.30 -0.99
N GLY A 165 3.59 -6.31 -0.27
CA GLY A 165 2.81 -7.47 0.13
C GLY A 165 3.11 -7.85 1.57
N ALA A 166 2.31 -8.77 2.13
CA ALA A 166 2.61 -9.38 3.42
C ALA A 166 2.32 -10.89 3.39
N MET A 167 3.10 -11.66 4.14
CA MET A 167 2.81 -13.08 4.38
C MET A 167 1.67 -13.21 5.41
N LEU A 168 1.03 -14.38 5.49
CA LEU A 168 -0.11 -14.60 6.42
C LEU A 168 0.29 -14.45 7.91
N GLU A 169 1.58 -14.55 8.22
CA GLU A 169 2.17 -14.30 9.54
C GLU A 169 2.41 -12.80 9.84
N GLY A 170 2.00 -11.90 8.93
CA GLY A 170 2.08 -10.44 9.10
C GLY A 170 3.38 -9.82 8.58
N VAL A 171 4.40 -10.61 8.25
CA VAL A 171 5.70 -10.12 7.76
C VAL A 171 5.54 -9.41 6.40
N PRO A 172 5.84 -8.10 6.29
CA PRO A 172 5.78 -7.35 5.04
C PRO A 172 6.96 -7.67 4.11
N PHE A 173 6.81 -7.34 2.83
CA PHE A 173 7.89 -7.37 1.83
C PHE A 173 7.55 -6.45 0.66
N LEU A 174 8.57 -5.96 -0.03
CA LEU A 174 8.44 -5.21 -1.28
C LEU A 174 8.87 -6.08 -2.47
N LEU A 175 8.22 -5.89 -3.62
CA LEU A 175 8.61 -6.53 -4.86
C LEU A 175 8.37 -5.64 -6.09
N SER A 176 9.11 -5.90 -7.17
CA SER A 176 8.84 -5.29 -8.47
C SER A 176 7.47 -5.71 -9.02
N ASP A 177 6.86 -4.87 -9.85
CA ASP A 177 5.55 -5.11 -10.47
C ASP A 177 5.51 -6.31 -11.44
N ASP A 178 6.68 -6.82 -11.86
CA ASP A 178 6.85 -8.07 -12.59
C ASP A 178 7.23 -9.28 -11.70
N ALA A 179 7.34 -9.07 -10.38
CA ALA A 179 7.78 -10.00 -9.35
C ALA A 179 9.20 -10.61 -9.51
N GLN A 180 10.09 -10.04 -10.33
CA GLN A 180 11.45 -10.56 -10.50
C GLN A 180 12.40 -10.32 -9.32
N TYR A 181 12.19 -9.24 -8.55
CA TYR A 181 13.02 -8.88 -7.40
C TYR A 181 12.17 -8.59 -6.16
N ILE A 182 12.66 -9.04 -5.00
CA ILE A 182 11.99 -8.98 -3.70
C ILE A 182 12.98 -8.44 -2.66
N THR A 183 12.49 -7.68 -1.69
CA THR A 183 13.28 -7.26 -0.52
C THR A 183 12.40 -7.18 0.73
N ASP A 184 13.03 -7.39 1.88
CA ASP A 184 12.50 -7.23 3.24
C ASP A 184 12.63 -5.78 3.74
N GLY A 185 13.31 -4.90 3.00
CA GLY A 185 13.36 -3.47 3.27
C GLY A 185 12.03 -2.74 3.08
N GLU A 186 11.85 -1.64 3.80
CA GLU A 186 10.63 -0.83 3.84
C GLU A 186 10.73 0.45 2.98
N ILE A 187 9.61 1.08 2.63
CA ILE A 187 9.62 2.39 1.95
C ILE A 187 9.67 3.50 2.99
N SER A 188 10.86 4.06 3.19
CA SER A 188 11.09 5.28 3.94
C SER A 188 10.97 6.52 3.04
N VAL A 189 10.54 7.64 3.62
CA VAL A 189 10.39 8.93 2.94
C VAL A 189 11.47 9.91 3.42
N ILE A 190 12.06 10.64 2.46
CA ILE A 190 12.81 11.88 2.70
C ILE A 190 11.90 13.06 2.33
N GLU A 191 11.65 13.94 3.29
CA GLU A 191 10.92 15.19 3.08
C GLU A 191 11.64 16.34 3.82
N ASN A 192 11.60 17.56 3.26
CA ASN A 192 12.29 18.75 3.77
C ASN A 192 13.81 18.57 4.08
N GLY A 193 14.45 17.56 3.46
CA GLY A 193 15.86 17.22 3.72
C GLY A 193 16.08 16.38 4.99
N GLN A 194 15.07 15.66 5.48
CA GLN A 194 15.17 14.74 6.61
C GLN A 194 14.49 13.40 6.26
N PHE A 195 14.98 12.29 6.80
CA PHE A 195 14.21 11.05 6.84
C PHE A 195 13.08 11.20 7.87
N ILE A 196 11.83 11.01 7.43
CA ILE A 196 10.66 11.14 8.33
C ILE A 196 10.17 9.78 8.87
N GLY A 197 10.64 8.67 8.30
CA GLY A 197 10.17 7.31 8.61
C GLY A 197 9.44 6.70 7.41
N LEU A 198 8.48 5.82 7.66
CA LEU A 198 7.66 5.15 6.65
C LEU A 198 6.79 6.14 5.84
N ASP A 199 6.31 5.70 4.67
CA ASP A 199 5.22 6.38 3.96
C ASP A 199 3.89 6.25 4.73
N GLU A 200 3.65 7.18 5.66
CA GLU A 200 2.43 7.26 6.47
C GLU A 200 1.14 7.29 5.63
N ASN A 201 1.19 7.93 4.45
CA ASN A 201 0.04 8.02 3.56
C ASN A 201 -0.26 6.67 2.89
N PHE A 202 0.77 5.91 2.49
CA PHE A 202 0.61 4.53 2.07
C PHE A 202 0.05 3.65 3.19
N GLU A 203 0.64 3.69 4.39
CA GLU A 203 0.18 2.88 5.52
C GLU A 203 -1.27 3.18 5.89
N LYS A 204 -1.61 4.47 6.02
CA LYS A 204 -2.96 4.94 6.29
C LYS A 204 -3.97 4.42 5.25
N ARG A 205 -3.71 4.63 3.96
CA ARG A 205 -4.63 4.19 2.88
C ARG A 205 -4.70 2.67 2.75
N LYS A 206 -3.59 1.95 2.95
CA LYS A 206 -3.57 0.49 3.01
C LYS A 206 -4.50 -0.03 4.11
N ASN A 207 -4.40 0.53 5.30
CA ASN A 207 -5.18 0.09 6.46
C ASN A 207 -6.68 0.38 6.24
N GLN A 208 -7.03 1.55 5.68
CA GLN A 208 -8.41 1.85 5.26
C GLN A 208 -8.94 0.86 4.21
N SER A 209 -8.14 0.53 3.18
CA SER A 209 -8.49 -0.49 2.18
C SER A 209 -8.74 -1.87 2.81
N VAL A 210 -7.95 -2.24 3.83
CA VAL A 210 -8.20 -3.47 4.60
C VAL A 210 -9.53 -3.37 5.35
N PHE A 211 -9.79 -2.30 6.09
CA PHE A 211 -11.04 -2.13 6.85
C PHE A 211 -12.28 -2.16 5.97
N ALA A 212 -12.20 -1.61 4.75
CA ALA A 212 -13.26 -1.67 3.75
C ALA A 212 -13.50 -3.10 3.20
N SER A 213 -12.48 -3.96 3.19
CA SER A 213 -12.60 -5.35 2.75
C SER A 213 -13.20 -6.30 3.80
N LEU A 214 -13.10 -5.97 5.09
CA LEU A 214 -13.55 -6.81 6.21
C LEU A 214 -15.05 -7.11 6.11
N ASP A 215 -15.41 -8.37 6.39
CA ASP A 215 -16.81 -8.72 6.62
C ASP A 215 -17.22 -8.15 7.98
N LYS A 216 -18.06 -7.11 7.97
CA LYS A 216 -18.53 -6.42 9.18
C LYS A 216 -19.37 -7.34 10.08
N SER A 217 -20.05 -8.34 9.51
CA SER A 217 -20.84 -9.33 10.28
C SER A 217 -19.98 -10.31 11.08
N GLN A 218 -18.66 -10.32 10.84
CA GLN A 218 -17.66 -11.14 11.55
C GLN A 218 -16.67 -10.29 12.36
N LEU A 219 -17.07 -9.07 12.74
CA LEU A 219 -16.44 -8.30 13.81
C LEU A 219 -17.15 -8.58 15.15
N ILE A 220 -16.57 -8.09 16.24
CA ILE A 220 -17.29 -7.91 17.52
C ILE A 220 -17.22 -6.42 17.84
N THR A 221 -18.33 -5.72 17.68
CA THR A 221 -18.36 -4.25 17.70
C THR A 221 -19.00 -3.76 18.99
N TYR A 222 -18.20 -3.22 19.91
CA TYR A 222 -18.68 -2.60 21.15
C TYR A 222 -18.97 -1.13 20.87
N PRO A 223 -20.24 -0.71 20.76
CA PRO A 223 -20.58 0.65 20.36
C PRO A 223 -20.31 1.66 21.48
N ALA A 224 -20.09 2.92 21.08
CA ALA A 224 -20.19 4.06 21.98
C ALA A 224 -21.54 4.05 22.73
N THR A 225 -21.51 4.29 24.04
CA THR A 225 -22.71 4.42 24.88
C THR A 225 -23.14 5.88 25.09
N THR A 226 -22.30 6.81 24.64
CA THR A 226 -22.59 8.24 24.47
C THR A 226 -22.51 8.61 22.98
N THR A 227 -22.50 9.89 22.61
CA THR A 227 -22.30 10.31 21.22
C THR A 227 -20.97 9.76 20.68
N GLU A 228 -21.02 9.08 19.55
CA GLU A 228 -19.82 8.56 18.87
C GLU A 228 -18.89 9.72 18.48
N ARG A 229 -17.69 9.73 19.09
CA ARG A 229 -16.58 10.68 18.83
C ARG A 229 -15.47 10.02 18.01
N ALA A 230 -15.30 8.71 18.11
CA ALA A 230 -14.23 7.97 17.44
C ALA A 230 -14.63 6.51 17.16
N VAL A 231 -14.11 5.96 16.07
CA VAL A 231 -14.23 4.54 15.73
C VAL A 231 -12.84 3.93 15.61
N ILE A 232 -12.62 2.79 16.28
CA ILE A 232 -11.36 2.04 16.20
C ILE A 232 -11.57 0.61 15.69
N TYR A 233 -10.50 0.06 15.11
CA TYR A 233 -10.34 -1.34 14.75
C TYR A 233 -9.20 -1.93 15.58
N VAL A 234 -9.44 -3.09 16.20
CA VAL A 234 -8.47 -3.76 17.08
C VAL A 234 -8.22 -5.17 16.57
N ALA A 235 -6.99 -5.49 16.17
CA ALA A 235 -6.59 -6.87 15.89
C ALA A 235 -6.22 -7.56 17.22
N ASP A 236 -7.01 -8.56 17.61
CA ASP A 236 -7.07 -9.07 18.99
C ASP A 236 -6.91 -10.60 19.06
N ASP A 237 -6.37 -11.12 20.17
CA ASP A 237 -6.26 -12.55 20.47
C ASP A 237 -6.64 -12.83 21.93
N VAL A 238 -7.57 -13.78 22.13
CA VAL A 238 -8.08 -14.20 23.45
C VAL A 238 -7.04 -14.74 24.43
N ASN A 239 -5.85 -15.12 23.97
CA ASN A 239 -4.74 -15.55 24.82
C ASN A 239 -3.69 -14.45 25.07
N CYS A 240 -3.81 -13.27 24.44
CA CYS A 240 -2.90 -12.15 24.68
C CYS A 240 -3.22 -11.43 26.02
N PRO A 241 -2.27 -11.33 26.97
CA PRO A 241 -2.49 -10.62 28.24
C PRO A 241 -2.70 -9.11 28.09
N TYR A 242 -2.25 -8.50 26.99
CA TYR A 242 -2.49 -7.08 26.70
C TYR A 242 -3.87 -6.86 26.08
N CYS A 243 -4.35 -7.77 25.22
CA CYS A 243 -5.72 -7.70 24.69
C CYS A 243 -6.76 -7.77 25.81
N ARG A 244 -6.56 -8.67 26.78
CA ARG A 244 -7.42 -8.76 27.98
C ARG A 244 -7.42 -7.48 28.84
N ARG A 245 -6.28 -6.78 28.93
CA ARG A 245 -6.19 -5.48 29.63
C ARG A 245 -6.87 -4.35 28.85
N LEU A 246 -6.75 -4.31 27.52
CA LEU A 246 -7.52 -3.40 26.68
C LEU A 246 -9.02 -3.66 26.82
N HIS A 247 -9.44 -4.93 26.85
CA HIS A 247 -10.86 -5.32 27.00
C HIS A 247 -11.48 -4.83 28.32
N GLN A 248 -10.69 -4.79 29.41
CA GLN A 248 -11.12 -4.20 30.69
C GLN A 248 -11.38 -2.68 30.59
N GLN A 249 -10.79 -1.99 29.61
CA GLN A 249 -10.99 -0.55 29.38
C GLN A 249 -12.13 -0.24 28.40
N VAL A 250 -12.59 -1.22 27.60
CA VAL A 250 -13.64 -1.02 26.57
C VAL A 250 -14.89 -0.30 27.11
N PRO A 251 -15.45 -0.63 28.29
CA PRO A 251 -16.60 0.11 28.85
C PRO A 251 -16.32 1.61 29.11
N SER A 252 -15.08 1.96 29.48
CA SER A 252 -14.65 3.35 29.67
C SER A 252 -14.49 4.08 28.33
N LEU A 253 -13.91 3.40 27.33
CA LEU A 253 -13.80 3.90 25.96
C LEU A 253 -15.20 4.14 25.35
N ASN A 254 -16.13 3.20 25.51
CA ASN A 254 -17.51 3.36 25.04
C ASN A 254 -18.23 4.53 25.72
N ALA A 255 -18.04 4.73 27.03
CA ALA A 255 -18.59 5.87 27.75
C ALA A 255 -18.00 7.22 27.28
N LYS A 256 -16.73 7.23 26.85
CA LYS A 256 -16.07 8.39 26.22
C LYS A 256 -16.44 8.61 24.74
N GLY A 257 -17.30 7.79 24.16
CA GLY A 257 -17.77 7.93 22.78
C GLY A 257 -16.97 7.15 21.75
N VAL A 258 -16.19 6.15 22.16
CA VAL A 258 -15.42 5.29 21.23
C VAL A 258 -16.21 4.02 20.89
N THR A 259 -16.40 3.74 19.60
CA THR A 259 -16.84 2.43 19.11
C THR A 259 -15.64 1.55 18.79
N VAL A 260 -15.59 0.34 19.37
CA VAL A 260 -14.46 -0.60 19.27
C VAL A 260 -14.83 -1.80 18.41
N ASN A 261 -14.22 -1.93 17.22
CA ASN A 261 -14.44 -3.05 16.30
C ASN A 261 -13.32 -4.08 16.44
N VAL A 262 -13.59 -5.21 17.10
CA VAL A 262 -12.63 -6.30 17.24
C VAL A 262 -12.55 -7.14 15.96
N ILE A 263 -11.34 -7.27 15.43
CA ILE A 263 -10.94 -8.19 14.36
C ILE A 263 -10.30 -9.41 15.03
N GLY A 264 -10.90 -10.59 14.88
CA GLY A 264 -10.33 -11.83 15.42
C GLY A 264 -9.00 -12.16 14.75
N TYR A 265 -7.89 -11.99 15.47
CA TYR A 265 -6.53 -12.09 14.96
C TYR A 265 -5.68 -13.11 15.73
N PRO A 266 -5.96 -14.43 15.59
CA PRO A 266 -5.20 -15.45 16.30
C PRO A 266 -3.72 -15.43 15.89
N ILE A 267 -2.86 -15.45 16.92
CA ILE A 267 -1.39 -15.55 16.85
C ILE A 267 -0.84 -16.64 17.80
N TYR A 268 -1.53 -17.01 18.87
CA TYR A 268 -1.14 -18.17 19.70
C TYR A 268 -1.75 -19.47 19.16
N GLU A 269 -1.02 -20.59 19.30
CA GLU A 269 -1.39 -21.91 18.75
C GLU A 269 -2.79 -22.39 19.18
N ALA A 270 -3.20 -22.10 20.42
CA ALA A 270 -4.52 -22.49 20.95
C ALA A 270 -5.68 -21.62 20.42
N SER A 271 -5.40 -20.38 20.01
CA SER A 271 -6.40 -19.35 19.72
C SER A 271 -7.34 -19.68 18.56
N PRO A 272 -6.90 -20.24 17.41
CA PRO A 272 -7.81 -20.59 16.31
C PRO A 272 -8.97 -21.50 16.73
N LYS A 273 -8.73 -22.47 17.62
CA LYS A 273 -9.76 -23.40 18.12
C LYS A 273 -10.72 -22.70 19.10
N GLN A 274 -10.19 -21.84 19.96
CA GLN A 274 -10.98 -21.13 20.99
C GLN A 274 -11.81 -20.01 20.37
N MET A 275 -11.19 -19.16 19.55
CA MET A 275 -11.87 -18.05 18.86
C MET A 275 -12.94 -18.55 17.88
N ARG A 276 -12.74 -19.72 17.24
CA ARG A 276 -13.81 -20.34 16.44
C ARG A 276 -15.07 -20.56 17.27
N GLY A 277 -14.97 -21.02 18.53
CA GLY A 277 -16.15 -21.24 19.38
C GLY A 277 -16.93 -19.97 19.72
N ILE A 278 -16.23 -18.84 19.82
CA ILE A 278 -16.81 -17.51 20.00
C ILE A 278 -17.49 -17.04 18.71
N TRP A 279 -16.80 -17.08 17.57
CA TRP A 279 -17.39 -16.65 16.29
C TRP A 279 -18.51 -17.57 15.77
N CYS A 280 -18.57 -18.83 16.23
CA CYS A 280 -19.65 -19.78 15.99
C CYS A 280 -20.96 -19.51 16.78
N GLN A 281 -21.02 -18.46 17.62
CA GLN A 281 -22.27 -18.06 18.26
C GLN A 281 -23.27 -17.50 17.23
N ALA A 282 -24.57 -17.66 17.52
CA ALA A 282 -25.64 -17.51 16.53
C ALA A 282 -25.90 -16.07 16.08
N ASP A 283 -25.56 -15.08 16.92
CA ASP A 283 -25.80 -13.66 16.71
C ASP A 283 -24.66 -12.82 17.33
N GLU A 284 -24.72 -11.51 17.15
CA GLU A 284 -23.66 -10.60 17.62
C GLU A 284 -23.57 -10.54 19.15
N ASP A 285 -24.69 -10.57 19.87
CA ASP A 285 -24.70 -10.41 21.33
C ASP A 285 -24.28 -11.69 22.06
N SER A 286 -24.64 -12.87 21.56
CA SER A 286 -24.12 -14.15 22.04
C SER A 286 -22.63 -14.27 21.75
N ARG A 287 -22.15 -13.80 20.59
CA ARG A 287 -20.71 -13.70 20.27
C ARG A 287 -19.98 -12.74 21.21
N ARG A 288 -20.54 -11.55 21.46
CA ARG A 288 -20.03 -10.52 22.39
C ARG A 288 -19.86 -11.11 23.79
N GLN A 289 -20.92 -11.73 24.34
CA GLN A 289 -20.89 -12.39 25.64
C GLN A 289 -19.87 -13.54 25.70
N ALA A 290 -19.73 -14.33 24.63
CA ALA A 290 -18.72 -15.39 24.56
C ALA A 290 -17.28 -14.84 24.53
N PHE A 291 -17.07 -13.67 23.92
CA PHE A 291 -15.79 -12.96 23.92
C PHE A 291 -15.51 -12.32 25.29
N ASP A 292 -16.48 -11.62 25.89
CA ASP A 292 -16.35 -11.03 27.23
C ASP A 292 -15.92 -12.07 28.28
N LYS A 293 -16.50 -13.27 28.24
CA LYS A 293 -16.10 -14.41 29.08
C LYS A 293 -14.65 -14.84 28.84
N ALA A 294 -14.24 -15.00 27.58
CA ALA A 294 -12.88 -15.38 27.24
C ALA A 294 -11.85 -14.33 27.66
N MET A 295 -12.19 -13.03 27.52
CA MET A 295 -11.29 -11.91 27.80
C MET A 295 -11.19 -11.57 29.29
N LEU A 296 -12.33 -11.51 29.99
CA LEU A 296 -12.39 -11.04 31.39
C LEU A 296 -12.26 -12.18 32.40
N GLN A 297 -12.74 -13.39 32.06
CA GLN A 297 -12.80 -14.54 32.98
C GLN A 297 -11.86 -15.68 32.54
N GLY A 298 -11.41 -15.69 31.28
CA GLY A 298 -10.67 -16.81 30.68
C GLY A 298 -11.56 -17.99 30.26
N GLU A 299 -12.89 -17.85 30.37
CA GLU A 299 -13.85 -18.90 30.05
C GLU A 299 -14.09 -19.00 28.54
N MET A 300 -13.46 -19.99 27.91
CA MET A 300 -13.56 -20.21 26.47
C MET A 300 -14.86 -20.93 26.11
N THR A 301 -15.69 -20.29 25.28
CA THR A 301 -16.94 -20.90 24.77
C THR A 301 -16.61 -21.96 23.70
N PRO A 302 -17.03 -23.24 23.84
CA PRO A 302 -16.79 -24.26 22.82
C PRO A 302 -17.57 -24.01 21.53
N ALA A 303 -17.00 -24.41 20.39
CA ALA A 303 -17.74 -24.41 19.13
C ALA A 303 -18.84 -25.48 19.13
N SER A 304 -20.04 -25.13 18.68
CA SER A 304 -21.12 -26.10 18.45
C SER A 304 -20.69 -27.15 17.42
N ALA A 305 -21.10 -28.40 17.61
CA ALA A 305 -20.91 -29.47 16.62
C ALA A 305 -21.60 -29.19 15.26
N SER A 306 -22.57 -28.27 15.23
CA SER A 306 -23.19 -27.78 13.98
C SER A 306 -22.38 -26.71 13.24
N CYS A 307 -21.37 -26.10 13.88
CA CYS A 307 -20.57 -25.03 13.27
C CYS A 307 -19.43 -25.60 12.43
N THR A 308 -19.72 -25.87 11.16
CA THR A 308 -18.77 -26.41 10.17
C THR A 308 -18.01 -25.33 9.39
N VAL A 309 -18.44 -24.06 9.49
CA VAL A 309 -17.87 -22.92 8.77
C VAL A 309 -16.80 -22.23 9.62
N ASP A 310 -15.71 -21.79 8.99
CA ASP A 310 -14.71 -20.95 9.66
C ASP A 310 -15.05 -19.47 9.48
N HIS A 311 -15.48 -18.85 10.57
CA HIS A 311 -15.91 -17.45 10.62
C HIS A 311 -14.78 -16.47 11.01
N VAL A 312 -13.65 -16.95 11.52
CA VAL A 312 -12.51 -16.11 11.97
C VAL A 312 -11.52 -15.90 10.82
N THR A 313 -11.15 -16.99 10.16
CA THR A 313 -10.11 -17.04 9.14
C THR A 313 -10.34 -16.08 7.96
N PRO A 314 -11.57 -15.90 7.43
CA PRO A 314 -11.80 -14.97 6.31
C PRO A 314 -11.48 -13.51 6.63
N ASN A 315 -11.70 -13.04 7.87
CA ASN A 315 -11.29 -11.69 8.28
C ASN A 315 -9.81 -11.64 8.67
N ARG A 316 -9.25 -12.69 9.27
CA ARG A 316 -7.80 -12.82 9.55
C ARG A 316 -6.95 -12.75 8.28
N GLU A 317 -7.40 -13.35 7.17
CA GLU A 317 -6.71 -13.31 5.88
C GLU A 317 -6.73 -11.92 5.25
N LYS A 318 -7.85 -11.21 5.31
CA LYS A 318 -7.95 -9.80 4.89
C LYS A 318 -7.07 -8.90 5.76
N ALA A 319 -7.10 -9.12 7.07
CA ALA A 319 -6.32 -8.39 8.07
C ALA A 319 -4.80 -8.57 7.94
N ALA A 320 -4.31 -9.56 7.16
CA ALA A 320 -2.86 -9.68 6.88
C ALA A 320 -2.28 -8.42 6.21
N GLY A 321 -3.09 -7.63 5.51
CA GLY A 321 -2.67 -6.33 4.97
C GLY A 321 -2.33 -5.26 6.01
N LEU A 322 -2.73 -5.46 7.28
CA LEU A 322 -2.37 -4.58 8.39
C LEU A 322 -0.96 -4.84 8.95
N ALA A 323 -0.29 -5.92 8.51
CA ALA A 323 1.04 -6.35 8.99
C ALA A 323 1.16 -6.44 10.54
N VAL A 324 0.11 -6.93 11.20
CA VAL A 324 0.04 -7.02 12.67
C VAL A 324 1.07 -8.04 13.18
N MET A 325 2.14 -7.52 13.78
CA MET A 325 3.22 -8.30 14.40
C MET A 325 2.93 -8.70 15.86
N ALA A 326 2.05 -7.97 16.55
CA ALA A 326 1.66 -8.22 17.94
C ALA A 326 0.20 -7.74 18.17
N THR A 327 -0.51 -8.39 19.09
CA THR A 327 -1.85 -7.96 19.52
C THR A 327 -1.81 -7.38 20.94
N PRO A 328 -2.66 -6.39 21.30
CA PRO A 328 -3.62 -5.72 20.44
C PRO A 328 -2.93 -4.70 19.52
N ALA A 329 -3.24 -4.73 18.23
CA ALA A 329 -2.87 -3.64 17.32
C ALA A 329 -4.11 -2.76 17.09
N ILE A 330 -4.02 -1.50 17.51
CA ILE A 330 -5.15 -0.57 17.59
C ILE A 330 -5.02 0.48 16.49
N TYR A 331 -6.02 0.60 15.64
CA TYR A 331 -6.07 1.55 14.54
C TYR A 331 -7.31 2.41 14.65
N ARG A 332 -7.23 3.69 14.29
CA ARG A 332 -8.43 4.51 14.05
C ARG A 332 -9.05 4.16 12.70
N GLU A 333 -10.32 4.49 12.52
CA GLU A 333 -11.01 4.39 11.22
C GLU A 333 -10.29 5.13 10.08
N ASP A 334 -9.51 6.18 10.39
CA ASP A 334 -8.72 6.90 9.40
C ASP A 334 -7.53 6.11 8.87
N GLY A 335 -7.17 4.98 9.48
CA GLY A 335 -6.08 4.09 9.04
C GLY A 335 -4.79 4.19 9.86
N VAL A 336 -4.68 5.18 10.76
CA VAL A 336 -3.47 5.38 11.57
C VAL A 336 -3.41 4.34 12.70
N LEU A 337 -2.26 3.65 12.79
CA LEU A 337 -1.89 2.71 13.86
C LEU A 337 -1.44 3.48 15.10
N TYR A 338 -1.92 3.11 16.27
CA TYR A 338 -1.39 3.54 17.56
C TYR A 338 -0.13 2.71 17.91
N GLN A 339 0.98 3.39 18.22
CA GLN A 339 2.30 2.75 18.43
C GLN A 339 2.82 2.88 19.89
N ALA A 340 1.96 3.30 20.83
CA ALA A 340 2.30 3.47 22.24
C ALA A 340 1.40 2.58 23.14
N SER A 341 1.55 2.68 24.46
CA SER A 341 0.70 1.93 25.39
C SER A 341 -0.71 2.52 25.42
N PHE A 342 -1.74 1.67 25.32
CA PHE A 342 -3.14 2.10 25.53
C PHE A 342 -3.44 2.42 27.00
N GLU A 343 -2.51 2.12 27.90
CA GLU A 343 -2.56 2.48 29.33
C GLU A 343 -2.05 3.91 29.59
N SER A 344 -1.58 4.65 28.56
CA SER A 344 -1.04 6.00 28.70
C SER A 344 -2.09 7.10 28.35
N PRO A 345 -1.98 8.32 28.92
CA PRO A 345 -2.93 9.40 28.67
C PRO A 345 -3.10 9.78 27.19
N GLU A 346 -1.99 9.73 26.44
CA GLU A 346 -1.90 10.07 25.02
C GLU A 346 -2.78 9.17 24.14
N PHE A 347 -3.25 8.03 24.64
CA PHE A 347 -4.22 7.18 23.93
C PHE A 347 -5.56 7.90 23.72
N LEU A 348 -6.03 8.67 24.71
CA LEU A 348 -7.29 9.42 24.59
C LEU A 348 -7.13 10.65 23.69
N GLU A 349 -5.97 11.29 23.74
CA GLU A 349 -5.59 12.39 22.82
C GLU A 349 -5.53 11.90 21.36
N PHE A 350 -4.87 10.76 21.12
CA PHE A 350 -4.78 10.10 19.81
C PHE A 350 -6.15 9.79 19.21
N LEU A 351 -7.11 9.41 20.05
CA LEU A 351 -8.49 9.14 19.66
C LEU A 351 -9.38 10.41 19.57
N GLY A 352 -8.93 11.56 20.09
CA GLY A 352 -9.74 12.78 20.19
C GLY A 352 -10.88 12.69 21.22
N VAL A 353 -10.74 11.83 22.23
CA VAL A 353 -11.79 11.49 23.21
C VAL A 353 -11.43 11.80 24.66
N GLU A 354 -10.54 12.77 24.89
CA GLU A 354 -10.38 13.46 26.18
C GLU A 354 -11.72 13.95 26.75
#